data_AF-A0A9J6DZD4-F1
#
_entry.id   AF-A0A9J6DZD4-F1
#
_cell.length_a   1.000
_cell.length_b   1.000
_cell.length_c   1.000
_cell.angle_alpha   90.00
_cell.angle_beta   90.00
_cell.angle_gamma   90.00
#
_symmetry.space_group_name_H-M   'P 1'
#
loop_
_entity.id
_entity.type
_entity.pdbx_description
1 polymer ?
#
loop_
_entity_poly.entity_id
_entity_poly.type
_entity_poly.pdbx_seq_one_letter_code
_entity_poly.pdbx_strand_id
1 'polypeptide(L)'
;MCARFLSQQRDLAVKEITSMSSERRQLPSLRRCTLRHLLVDIGFKHGKGRSRNSLLIDRDDIPDWRNRYLHGVERYRAEGQKIFYLDETWARAGHTRSIVWTDIVVLKRGRLFALANNTGSRLID
;
A
#
# COMPACT_ATOMS: atom_id res chain seq x y z
N MET A 1 28.43 13.61 16.15
CA MET A 1 28.38 12.21 15.68
C MET A 1 27.04 11.52 16.03
N CYS A 2 25.86 12.16 15.82
CA CYS A 2 24.56 11.55 16.22
C CYS A 2 23.39 11.65 15.22
N ALA A 3 23.53 12.25 14.03
CA ALA A 3 22.44 12.24 13.03
C ALA A 3 22.56 11.08 12.00
N ARG A 4 23.75 10.52 11.80
CA ARG A 4 24.00 9.51 10.75
C ARG A 4 23.51 8.12 11.13
N PHE A 5 23.56 7.75 12.41
CA PHE A 5 23.19 6.41 12.89
C PHE A 5 21.69 6.09 12.72
N LEU A 6 20.81 7.07 13.00
CA LEU A 6 19.36 6.91 12.81
C LEU A 6 18.93 6.93 11.34
N SER A 7 19.73 7.53 10.45
CA SER A 7 19.50 7.45 8.99
C SER A 7 19.86 6.07 8.42
N GLN A 8 20.81 5.39 9.05
CA GLN A 8 21.39 4.13 8.59
C GLN A 8 20.48 2.92 8.84
N GLN A 9 19.58 3.02 9.83
CA GLN A 9 18.58 1.99 10.18
C GLN A 9 17.27 2.10 9.37
N ARG A 10 17.08 3.14 8.54
CA ARG A 10 15.78 3.43 7.90
C ARG A 10 15.60 2.85 6.49
N ASP A 11 16.66 2.36 5.85
CA ASP A 11 16.61 1.97 4.43
C ASP A 11 17.15 0.56 4.18
N LEU A 12 16.55 -0.42 4.87
CA LEU A 12 16.90 -1.83 4.71
C LEU A 12 16.58 -2.34 3.30
N ALA A 13 15.54 -1.81 2.64
CA ALA A 13 15.17 -2.21 1.29
C ALA A 13 16.26 -1.91 0.26
N VAL A 14 16.79 -0.68 0.23
CA VAL A 14 17.90 -0.33 -0.68
C VAL A 14 19.16 -1.13 -0.34
N LYS A 15 19.43 -1.39 0.95
CA LYS A 15 20.56 -2.22 1.37
C LYS A 15 20.43 -3.65 0.85
N GLU A 16 19.26 -4.25 1.01
CA GLU A 16 18.95 -5.61 0.59
C GLU A 16 19.01 -5.75 -0.94
N ILE A 17 18.37 -4.85 -1.68
CA ILE A 17 18.42 -4.83 -3.16
C ILE A 17 19.86 -4.64 -3.66
N THR A 18 20.65 -3.79 -3.00
CA THR A 18 22.06 -3.60 -3.36
C THR A 18 22.85 -4.90 -3.17
N SER A 19 22.66 -5.61 -2.04
CA SER A 19 23.29 -6.92 -1.79
C SER A 19 22.92 -7.94 -2.87
N MET A 20 21.61 -8.08 -3.14
CA MET A 20 21.10 -9.00 -4.14
C MET A 20 21.60 -8.66 -5.56
N SER A 21 21.77 -7.38 -5.88
CA SER A 21 22.31 -6.97 -7.19
C SER A 21 23.76 -7.42 -7.38
N SER A 22 24.56 -7.41 -6.32
CA SER A 22 25.95 -7.87 -6.39
C SER A 22 26.09 -9.40 -6.45
N GLU A 23 25.13 -10.14 -5.89
CA GLU A 23 25.11 -11.61 -5.90
C GLU A 23 24.64 -12.17 -7.26
N ARG A 24 23.74 -11.46 -7.93
CA ARG A 24 23.20 -11.87 -9.24
C ARG A 24 24.11 -11.40 -10.36
N ARG A 25 24.79 -12.35 -11.02
CA ARG A 25 25.70 -12.12 -12.16
C ARG A 25 25.08 -11.38 -13.36
N GLN A 26 23.75 -11.26 -13.41
CA GLN A 26 22.99 -10.61 -14.49
C GLN A 26 22.77 -9.11 -14.27
N LEU A 27 23.05 -8.59 -13.06
CA LEU A 27 22.87 -7.19 -12.73
C LEU A 27 24.23 -6.57 -12.37
N PRO A 28 24.51 -5.32 -12.76
CA PRO A 28 25.72 -4.64 -12.34
C PRO A 28 25.68 -4.42 -10.82
N SER A 29 26.84 -4.48 -10.17
CA SER A 29 26.97 -4.06 -8.78
C SER A 29 26.64 -2.57 -8.66
N LEU A 30 25.54 -2.25 -8.00
CA LEU A 30 25.08 -0.88 -7.84
C LEU A 30 25.56 -0.29 -6.51
N ARG A 31 25.92 0.99 -6.51
CA ARG A 31 26.09 1.73 -5.24
C ARG A 31 24.71 2.13 -4.70
N ARG A 32 24.56 2.15 -3.38
CA ARG A 32 23.31 2.56 -2.70
C ARG A 32 22.78 3.92 -3.17
N CYS A 33 23.66 4.90 -3.43
CA CYS A 33 23.25 6.22 -3.93
C CYS A 33 22.68 6.13 -5.35
N THR A 34 23.30 5.32 -6.22
CA THR A 34 22.83 5.09 -7.59
C THR A 34 21.45 4.44 -7.57
N LEU A 35 21.25 3.41 -6.74
CA LEU A 35 19.94 2.76 -6.61
C LEU A 35 18.86 3.73 -6.11
N ARG A 36 19.19 4.64 -5.18
CA ARG A 36 18.24 5.67 -4.72
C ARG A 36 17.83 6.62 -5.84
N HIS A 37 18.77 7.07 -6.66
CA HIS A 37 18.46 7.94 -7.79
C HIS A 37 17.60 7.22 -8.82
N LEU A 38 17.98 5.98 -9.17
CA LEU A 38 17.18 5.14 -10.08
C LEU A 38 15.74 4.93 -9.57
N LEU A 39 15.57 4.66 -8.27
CA LEU A 39 14.24 4.52 -7.67
C LEU A 39 13.42 5.81 -7.80
N VAL A 40 14.05 6.98 -7.62
CA VAL A 40 13.37 8.27 -7.82
C VAL A 40 13.03 8.50 -9.29
N ASP A 41 13.96 8.19 -10.21
CA ASP A 41 13.79 8.37 -11.64
C ASP A 41 12.64 7.52 -12.21
N ILE A 42 12.48 6.29 -11.72
CA ILE A 42 11.37 5.40 -12.11
C ILE A 42 10.06 5.71 -11.35
N GLY A 43 10.02 6.74 -10.50
CA GLY A 43 8.79 7.20 -9.85
C GLY A 43 8.51 6.60 -8.46
N PHE A 44 9.52 6.19 -7.71
CA PHE A 44 9.36 5.88 -6.28
C PHE A 44 9.70 7.08 -5.41
N LYS A 45 8.97 7.22 -4.32
CA LYS A 45 9.25 8.20 -3.27
C LYS A 45 9.51 7.50 -1.95
N HIS A 46 10.62 7.84 -1.31
CA HIS A 46 10.88 7.48 0.08
C HIS A 46 10.18 8.49 1.00
N GLY A 47 9.25 8.03 1.82
CA GLY A 47 8.49 8.92 2.68
C GLY A 47 7.71 8.20 3.75
N LYS A 48 6.98 8.98 4.55
CA LYS A 48 6.07 8.42 5.56
C LYS A 48 5.08 7.50 4.83
N GLY A 49 5.00 6.26 5.30
CA GLY A 49 4.05 5.28 4.81
C GLY A 49 2.62 5.76 5.01
N ARG A 50 1.68 5.10 4.33
CA ARG A 50 0.27 5.44 4.45
C ARG A 50 -0.18 5.30 5.91
N SER A 51 -1.02 6.23 6.37
CA SER A 51 -1.80 6.09 7.62
C SER A 51 -2.71 4.84 7.52
N ARG A 52 -3.22 4.33 8.66
CA ARG A 52 -4.11 3.15 8.77
C ARG A 52 -5.29 3.15 7.78
N ASN A 53 -5.67 4.32 7.25
CA ASN A 53 -6.65 4.46 6.16
C ASN A 53 -5.95 4.49 4.80
N SER A 54 -5.00 3.59 4.58
CA SER A 54 -4.36 3.45 3.29
C SER A 54 -5.42 2.89 2.36
N LEU A 55 -5.81 3.68 1.36
CA LEU A 55 -6.40 3.18 0.11
C LEU A 55 -5.63 1.92 -0.27
N LEU A 56 -6.25 0.78 0.00
CA LEU A 56 -5.68 -0.53 -0.20
C LEU A 56 -5.43 -0.57 -1.71
N ILE A 57 -4.16 -0.69 -2.10
CA ILE A 57 -3.80 -1.00 -3.49
C ILE A 57 -4.13 -2.48 -3.61
N ASP A 58 -5.43 -2.72 -3.66
CA ASP A 58 -6.00 -4.03 -3.73
C ASP A 58 -5.72 -4.60 -5.11
N ARG A 59 -5.60 -5.92 -5.18
CA ARG A 59 -5.71 -6.60 -6.47
C ARG A 59 -7.08 -6.26 -7.07
N ASP A 60 -7.14 -6.19 -8.40
CA ASP A 60 -8.35 -5.74 -9.11
C ASP A 60 -9.59 -6.63 -8.83
N ASP A 61 -9.40 -7.86 -8.34
CA ASP A 61 -10.45 -8.79 -7.92
C ASP A 61 -11.09 -8.47 -6.55
N ILE A 62 -10.38 -7.82 -5.63
CA ILE A 62 -10.89 -7.50 -4.30
C ILE A 62 -12.04 -6.46 -4.37
N PRO A 63 -11.96 -5.38 -5.18
CA PRO A 63 -13.12 -4.51 -5.43
C PRO A 63 -14.36 -5.27 -5.93
N ASP A 64 -14.17 -6.21 -6.85
CA ASP A 64 -15.28 -7.02 -7.37
C ASP A 64 -15.89 -7.90 -6.27
N TRP A 65 -15.06 -8.49 -5.42
CA TRP A 65 -15.52 -9.28 -4.28
C TRP A 65 -16.28 -8.43 -3.26
N ARG A 66 -15.81 -7.20 -3.00
CA ARG A 66 -16.52 -6.24 -2.14
C ARG A 66 -17.89 -5.87 -2.72
N ASN A 67 -17.96 -5.56 -4.01
CA ASN A 67 -19.22 -5.24 -4.67
C ASN A 67 -20.21 -6.41 -4.57
N ARG A 68 -19.76 -7.64 -4.88
CA ARG A 68 -20.60 -8.84 -4.73
C ARG A 68 -21.06 -9.07 -3.29
N TYR A 69 -20.18 -8.87 -2.32
CA TYR A 69 -20.51 -8.97 -0.90
C TYR A 69 -21.57 -7.94 -0.49
N LEU A 70 -21.39 -6.66 -0.86
CA LEU A 70 -22.32 -5.58 -0.52
C LEU A 70 -23.71 -5.81 -1.14
N HIS A 71 -23.77 -6.21 -2.41
CA HIS A 71 -25.04 -6.58 -3.04
C HIS A 71 -25.70 -7.79 -2.38
N GLY A 72 -24.90 -8.78 -1.95
CA GLY A 72 -25.40 -9.90 -1.16
C GLY A 72 -26.02 -9.43 0.17
N VAL A 73 -25.34 -8.55 0.89
CA VAL A 73 -25.82 -7.97 2.16
C VAL A 73 -27.11 -7.18 1.96
N GLU A 74 -27.22 -6.35 0.91
CA GLU A 74 -28.46 -5.63 0.58
C GLU A 74 -29.62 -6.60 0.32
N ARG A 75 -29.39 -7.64 -0.48
CA ARG A 75 -30.39 -8.67 -0.76
C ARG A 75 -30.86 -9.36 0.52
N TYR A 76 -29.95 -9.82 1.37
CA TYR A 76 -30.31 -10.51 2.60
C TYR A 76 -31.06 -9.60 3.59
N ARG A 77 -30.78 -8.29 3.60
CA ARG A 77 -31.56 -7.31 4.36
C ARG A 77 -32.98 -7.16 3.82
N ALA A 78 -33.15 -7.12 2.50
CA ALA A 78 -34.46 -7.04 1.86
C ALA A 78 -35.32 -8.29 2.10
N GLU A 79 -34.69 -9.47 2.16
CA GLU A 79 -35.34 -10.74 2.49
C GLU A 79 -35.64 -10.92 4.00
N GLY A 80 -35.26 -9.96 4.84
CA GLY A 80 -35.47 -10.03 6.30
C GLY A 80 -34.58 -11.06 7.01
N GLN A 81 -33.49 -11.49 6.39
CA GLN A 81 -32.57 -12.45 6.99
C GLN A 81 -31.68 -11.78 8.04
N LYS A 82 -31.40 -12.53 9.12
CA LYS A 82 -30.52 -12.07 10.20
C LYS A 82 -29.05 -12.26 9.80
N ILE A 83 -28.30 -11.16 9.72
CA ILE A 83 -26.89 -11.16 9.36
C ILE A 83 -26.05 -11.16 10.64
N PHE A 84 -25.11 -12.10 10.74
CA PHE A 84 -24.13 -12.15 11.82
C PHE A 84 -22.75 -11.76 11.29
N TYR A 85 -22.09 -10.84 11.99
CA TYR A 85 -20.74 -10.41 11.65
C TYR A 85 -19.75 -11.07 12.60
N LEU A 86 -18.73 -11.73 12.04
CA LEU A 86 -17.59 -12.24 12.78
C LEU A 86 -16.45 -11.24 12.63
N ASP A 87 -15.82 -10.85 13.73
CA ASP A 87 -14.59 -10.07 13.69
C ASP A 87 -13.41 -11.03 13.47
N GLU A 88 -12.60 -10.74 12.45
CA GLU A 88 -11.26 -11.29 12.35
C GLU A 88 -10.27 -10.23 12.84
N THR A 89 -9.74 -10.42 14.05
CA THR A 89 -8.66 -9.59 14.56
C THR A 89 -7.32 -10.11 14.04
N TRP A 90 -6.74 -9.39 13.08
CA TRP A 90 -5.42 -9.71 12.52
C TRP A 90 -4.31 -9.45 13.54
N ALA A 91 -3.70 -10.51 14.08
CA ALA A 91 -2.64 -10.43 15.10
C ALA A 91 -1.38 -9.64 14.67
N ARG A 92 -1.19 -9.38 13.37
CA ARG A 92 -0.05 -8.60 12.85
C ARG A 92 -0.35 -7.10 12.65
N ALA A 93 -1.55 -6.64 13.00
CA ALA A 93 -1.94 -5.25 12.87
C ALA A 93 -1.02 -4.35 13.71
N GLY A 94 -0.12 -3.61 13.07
CA GLY A 94 0.83 -2.70 13.74
C GLY A 94 2.30 -2.96 13.43
N HIS A 95 2.66 -4.12 12.86
CA HIS A 95 4.05 -4.41 12.44
C HIS A 95 4.40 -3.80 11.07
N THR A 96 3.99 -2.55 10.82
CA THR A 96 4.31 -1.84 9.59
C THR A 96 5.30 -0.71 9.87
N ARG A 97 6.27 -0.53 8.98
CA ARG A 97 7.25 0.57 9.11
C ARG A 97 6.58 1.90 8.82
N SER A 98 6.92 2.91 9.61
CA SER A 98 6.39 4.27 9.46
C SER A 98 6.92 5.00 8.22
N ILE A 99 8.00 4.52 7.61
CA ILE A 99 8.63 5.09 6.42
C ILE A 99 8.91 3.95 5.43
N VAL A 100 8.47 4.12 4.18
CA VAL A 100 8.59 3.13 3.11
C VAL A 100 8.84 3.81 1.76
N TRP A 101 9.41 3.06 0.81
CA TRP A 101 9.42 3.44 -0.60
C TRP A 101 8.04 3.13 -1.21
N THR A 102 7.41 4.13 -1.83
CA THR A 102 6.11 3.95 -2.49
C THR A 102 6.14 4.46 -3.91
N ASP A 103 5.52 3.71 -4.83
CA ASP A 103 5.31 4.11 -6.21
C ASP A 103 4.28 5.25 -6.30
N ILE A 104 4.67 6.39 -6.88
CA ILE A 104 3.81 7.56 -7.03
C ILE A 104 2.69 7.37 -8.05
N VAL A 105 2.88 6.56 -9.09
CA VAL A 105 1.89 6.30 -10.15
C VAL A 105 0.74 5.50 -9.58
N VAL A 106 1.06 4.40 -8.89
CA VAL A 106 0.05 3.54 -8.25
C VAL A 106 -0.71 4.29 -7.16
N LEU A 107 -0.02 5.14 -6.38
CA LEU A 107 -0.68 6.00 -5.38
C LEU A 107 -1.69 6.96 -6.01
N LYS A 108 -1.36 7.58 -7.15
CA LYS A 108 -2.27 8.49 -7.86
C LYS A 108 -3.50 7.73 -8.38
N ARG A 109 -3.32 6.56 -8.99
CA ARG A 109 -4.42 5.72 -9.47
C ARG A 109 -5.36 5.31 -8.33
N GLY A 110 -4.82 4.82 -7.22
CA GLY A 110 -5.62 4.49 -6.05
C GLY A 110 -6.39 5.69 -5.49
N ARG A 111 -5.76 6.88 -5.41
CA ARG A 111 -6.45 8.11 -4.98
C ARG A 111 -7.62 8.46 -5.89
N LEU A 112 -7.42 8.42 -7.21
CA LEU A 112 -8.47 8.72 -8.19
C LEU A 112 -9.66 7.75 -8.04
N PHE A 113 -9.39 6.47 -7.84
CA PHE A 113 -10.43 5.46 -7.59
C PHE A 113 -11.26 5.77 -6.34
N ALA A 114 -10.64 6.12 -5.20
CA ALA A 114 -11.40 6.55 -4.02
C ALA A 114 -12.21 7.82 -4.26
N LEU A 115 -11.64 8.81 -4.95
CA LEU A 115 -12.34 10.07 -5.25
C LEU A 115 -13.59 9.82 -6.11
N ALA A 116 -13.49 8.95 -7.11
CA ALA A 116 -14.62 8.54 -7.95
C ALA A 116 -15.70 7.79 -7.15
N ASN A 117 -15.31 6.96 -6.19
CA ASN A 117 -16.28 6.20 -5.40
C ASN A 117 -16.90 7.01 -4.24
N ASN A 118 -16.21 8.03 -3.73
CA ASN A 118 -16.74 8.92 -2.68
C ASN A 118 -17.61 10.07 -3.23
N THR A 119 -17.68 10.27 -4.54
CA THR A 119 -18.51 11.33 -5.15
C THR A 119 -19.98 10.93 -5.29
N GLY A 120 -20.33 9.65 -5.09
CA GLY A 120 -21.72 9.17 -5.12
C GLY A 120 -22.53 9.38 -3.84
N SER A 121 -21.94 9.90 -2.75
CA SER A 121 -22.61 10.06 -1.44
C SER A 121 -23.12 11.48 -1.14
N ARG A 122 -23.14 12.37 -2.13
CA ARG A 122 -23.64 13.76 -1.99
C ARG A 122 -25.03 14.01 -2.62
N LEU A 123 -25.81 12.96 -2.90
CA LEU A 123 -27.18 13.07 -3.42
C LEU A 123 -28.18 12.32 -2.54
N ILE A 124 -28.13 12.56 -1.23
CA ILE A 124 -29.22 12.26 -0.31
C ILE A 124 -29.35 13.47 0.61
N ASP A 125 -30.00 14.51 0.10
CA ASP A 125 -30.77 15.51 0.86
C ASP A 125 -32.24 15.31 0.47
#